data_AF-X1NTK9-F1
#
_entry.id   AF-X1NTK9-F1
#
_cell.length_a   1.000
_cell.length_b   1.000
_cell.length_c   1.000
_cell.angle_alpha   90.00
_cell.angle_beta   90.00
_cell.angle_gamma   90.00
#
_symmetry.space_group_name_H-M   'P 1'
#
loop_
_entity.id
_entity.type
_entity.pdbx_description
1 polymer ?
#
loop_
_entity_poly.entity_id
_entity_poly.type
_entity_poly.pdbx_seq_one_letter_code
_entity_poly.pdbx_strand_id
1 'polypeptide(L)' 'AKSLKDRILEALKKEGLTLFELSDRLKMPKHYVRQILWNLEGEGLIRYNFETGKWCLKRR' A
#
# COMPACT_ATOMS: atom_id res chain seq x y z
N ALA A 1 -12.06 -1.66 -15.43
CA ALA A 1 -11.18 -0.68 -14.75
C ALA A 1 -10.40 -1.41 -13.65
N LYS A 2 -9.10 -1.13 -13.47
CA LYS A 2 -8.35 -1.73 -12.35
C LYS A 2 -8.90 -1.20 -11.02
N SER A 3 -9.13 -2.09 -10.06
CA SER A 3 -9.58 -1.67 -8.74
C SER A 3 -8.50 -0.85 -8.04
N LEU A 4 -8.87 -0.04 -7.05
CA LEU A 4 -7.90 0.72 -6.26
C LEU A 4 -6.93 -0.21 -5.52
N LYS A 5 -7.42 -1.37 -5.08
CA LYS A 5 -6.61 -2.47 -4.53
C LYS A 5 -5.53 -2.91 -5.51
N ASP A 6 -5.88 -3.19 -6.76
CA ASP A 6 -4.90 -3.58 -7.79
C ASP A 6 -3.84 -2.50 -8.00
N ARG A 7 -4.26 -1.23 -8.05
CA ARG A 7 -3.32 -0.10 -8.21
C ARG A 7 -2.32 0.00 -7.06
N ILE A 8 -2.76 -0.23 -5.81
CA ILE A 8 -1.89 -0.24 -4.63
C ILE A 8 -0.92 -1.43 -4.69
N LEU A 9 -1.43 -2.63 -4.97
CA LEU A 9 -0.58 -3.82 -5.06
C LEU A 9 0.45 -3.70 -6.19
N GLU A 10 0.07 -3.13 -7.34
CA GLU A 10 1.01 -2.83 -8.43
C GLU A 10 2.06 -1.78 -8.04
N ALA A 11 1.69 -0.75 -7.28
CA ALA A 11 2.64 0.23 -6.77
C ALA A 11 3.66 -0.42 -5.82
N LEU A 12 3.21 -1.36 -4.99
CA LEU A 12 4.02 -2.11 -4.02
C LEU A 12 4.80 -3.30 -4.62
N LYS A 13 4.53 -3.69 -5.88
CA LYS A 13 5.26 -4.77 -6.57
C LYS A 13 6.73 -4.47 -6.81
N LYS A 14 7.07 -3.21 -7.08
CA LYS A 14 8.44 -2.81 -7.41
C LYS A 14 9.29 -2.64 -6.16
N GLU A 15 8.76 -1.94 -5.16
CA GLU A 15 9.44 -1.62 -3.93
C GLU A 15 8.43 -1.29 -2.83
N GLY A 16 8.89 -1.28 -1.59
CA GLY A 16 8.08 -0.77 -0.48
C GLY A 16 7.90 0.74 -0.59
N LEU A 17 6.68 1.22 -0.35
CA LEU A 17 6.34 2.64 -0.43
C LEU A 17 5.75 3.13 0.89
N THR A 18 6.06 4.37 1.25
CA THR A 18 5.42 5.05 2.38
C THR A 18 3.97 5.40 2.05
N LEU A 19 3.17 5.69 3.08
CA LEU A 19 1.81 6.20 2.91
C LEU A 19 1.78 7.50 2.08
N PHE A 20 2.80 8.34 2.23
CA PHE A 20 2.92 9.60 1.50
C PHE A 20 3.13 9.37 0.01
N GLU A 21 4.06 8.49 -0.36
CA GLU A 21 4.31 8.13 -1.77
C GLU A 21 3.11 7.47 -2.42
N LEU A 22 2.41 6.57 -1.70
CA LEU A 22 1.19 5.94 -2.21
C LEU A 22 0.08 6.97 -2.42
N SER A 23 -0.12 7.90 -1.48
CA SER A 23 -1.09 8.99 -1.59
C SER A 23 -0.81 9.88 -2.79
N ASP A 24 0.45 10.27 -3.01
CA ASP A 24 0.82 11.09 -4.16
C ASP A 24 0.63 10.34 -5.49
N ARG A 25 1.08 9.08 -5.56
CA ARG A 25 0.99 8.27 -6.78
C ARG A 25 -0.45 7.92 -7.18
N LEU A 26 -1.31 7.73 -6.19
CA LEU A 26 -2.73 7.44 -6.41
C LEU A 26 -3.56 8.72 -6.59
N LYS A 27 -2.98 9.90 -6.30
CA LYS A 27 -3.67 11.19 -6.21
C LYS A 27 -4.91 11.10 -5.32
N MET A 28 -4.74 10.46 -4.17
CA MET A 28 -5.80 10.21 -3.19
C MET A 28 -5.39 10.69 -1.81
N PRO A 29 -6.36 11.08 -0.96
CA PRO A 29 -6.07 11.49 0.41
C PRO A 29 -5.40 10.38 1.22
N LYS A 30 -4.42 10.74 2.06
CA LYS A 30 -3.68 9.80 2.90
C LYS A 30 -4.58 8.95 3.81
N HIS A 31 -5.63 9.53 4.37
CA HIS A 31 -6.55 8.80 5.25
C HIS A 31 -7.25 7.64 4.51
N TYR A 32 -7.63 7.87 3.25
CA TYR A 32 -8.30 6.86 2.42
C TYR A 32 -7.33 5.75 2.02
N VAL A 33 -6.11 6.11 1.61
CA VAL A 33 -5.05 5.15 1.31
C VAL A 33 -4.69 4.32 2.56
N ARG A 34 -4.60 4.96 3.73
CA ARG A 34 -4.31 4.29 5.01
C ARG A 34 -5.36 3.24 5.35
N GLN A 35 -6.65 3.58 5.21
CA GLN A 35 -7.73 2.64 5.48
C GLN A 35 -7.62 1.37 4.60
N ILE A 36 -7.28 1.54 3.32
CA ILE A 36 -7.13 0.41 2.41
C ILE A 36 -5.90 -0.42 2.76
N LEU A 37 -4.77 0.21 3.09
CA LEU A 37 -3.56 -0.50 3.49
C LEU A 37 -3.80 -1.37 4.74
N TRP A 38 -4.54 -0.88 5.73
CA TRP A 38 -4.94 -1.70 6.88
C TRP A 38 -5.80 -2.90 6.51
N ASN A 39 -6.76 -2.73 5.59
CA ASN A 39 -7.55 -3.86 5.10
C ASN A 39 -6.66 -4.90 4.39
N LEU A 40 -5.74 -4.45 3.53
CA LEU A 40 -4.81 -5.34 2.81
C LEU A 40 -3.80 -6.04 3.73
N GLU A 41 -3.39 -5.38 4.81
CA GLU A 41 -2.55 -5.96 5.86
C GLU A 41 -3.31 -7.02 6.66
N GLY A 42 -4.58 -6.75 7.01
CA GLY A 42 -5.47 -7.72 7.63
C GLY A 42 -5.75 -8.94 6.77
N GLU A 43 -5.83 -8.76 5.45
CA GLU A 43 -5.88 -9.86 4.47
C GLU A 43 -4.53 -10.58 4.30
N GLY A 44 -3.45 -10.10 4.91
CA GLY A 44 -2.12 -10.68 4.82
C GLY A 44 -1.42 -10.47 3.47
N LEU A 45 -1.91 -9.56 2.62
CA LEU A 45 -1.35 -9.29 1.30
C LEU A 45 -0.13 -8.37 1.36
N ILE A 46 -0.13 -7.46 2.33
CA ILE A 46 0.97 -6.53 2.58
C ILE A 46 1.38 -6.59 4.05
N ARG A 47 2.50 -5.96 4.36
CA ARG A 47 2.94 -5.71 5.73
C ARG A 47 3.54 -4.31 5.83
N TYR A 48 3.36 -3.67 6.97
CA TYR A 48 4.13 -2.48 7.31
C TYR A 48 5.51 -2.87 7.84
N ASN A 49 6.56 -2.24 7.31
CA ASN A 49 7.93 -2.37 7.81
C ASN A 49 8.22 -1.19 8.75
N PHE A 50 8.35 -1.49 10.05
CA PHE A 50 8.57 -0.48 11.10
C PHE A 50 9.96 0.18 11.04
N GLU A 51 10.97 -0.50 10.48
CA GLU A 51 12.33 0.03 10.37
C GLU A 51 12.43 1.11 9.28
N THR A 52 11.68 0.92 8.18
CA THR A 52 11.74 1.80 7.00
C THR A 52 10.53 2.72 6.87
N GLY A 53 9.46 2.46 7.62
CA GLY A 53 8.18 3.18 7.49
C GLY A 53 7.43 2.90 6.19
N LYS A 54 7.76 1.79 5.51
CA LYS A 54 7.23 1.45 4.18
C LYS A 54 6.26 0.28 4.25
N TRP A 55 5.22 0.34 3.42
CA TRP A 55 4.36 -0.78 3.12
C TRP A 55 5.00 -1.65 2.04
N CYS A 56 5.03 -2.96 2.23
CA CYS A 56 5.60 -3.90 1.27
C CYS A 56 4.62 -5.04 1.00
N LEU A 57 4.64 -5.62 -0.21
CA LEU A 57 3.97 -6.90 -0.45
C LEU A 57 4.53 -7.97 0.49
N LYS A 58 3.64 -8.78 1.05
CA LYS A 58 4.03 -10.02 1.71
C LYS A 58 4.31 -11.03 0.60
N ARG A 59 5.58 -11.40 0.39
CA ARG A 59 5.91 -12.50 -0.53
C ARG A 59 5.34 -13.79 0.08
N ARG A 60 4.53 -14.51 -0.71
CA ARG A 60 4.05 -15.86 -0.36
C ARG A 60 5.21 -16.82 -0.26
#